data_AF-A0A2S2PBN2-F1
#
_entry.id   AF-A0A2S2PBN2-F1
#
_cell.length_a   1.000
_cell.length_b   1.000
_cell.length_c   1.000
_cell.angle_alpha   90.00
_cell.angle_beta   90.00
_cell.angle_gamma   90.00
#
_symmetry.space_group_name_H-M   'P 1'
#
loop_
_entity.id
_entity.type
_entity.pdbx_description
1 polymer ?
#
loop_
_entity_poly.entity_id
_entity_poly.type
_entity_poly.pdbx_seq_one_letter_code
_entity_poly.pdbx_strand_id
1 'polypeptide(L)'
;IEVCGRRIVNIFNLFEEIKNIDNHDPFDCSFKNMIVIGEKRIGFKSIFTFKCSMCQIKKTVGTENNVFMPINTSAVIGVLNIGCGYSQLQEVMSAMEVPTIHIK
;
A
#
# COMPACT_ATOMS: atom_id res chain seq x y z
N ILE A 1 8.78 -12.11 -6.39
CA ILE A 1 7.38 -11.72 -6.12
C ILE A 1 7.18 -10.42 -6.86
N GLU A 2 6.38 -10.45 -7.92
CA GLU A 2 6.14 -9.25 -8.73
C GLU A 2 5.01 -8.45 -8.11
N VAL A 3 5.32 -7.23 -7.66
CA VAL A 3 4.32 -6.26 -7.24
C VAL A 3 3.69 -5.69 -8.51
N CYS A 4 2.47 -6.11 -8.82
CA CYS A 4 1.76 -5.75 -10.05
C CYS A 4 0.42 -5.04 -9.75
N GLY A 5 -0.04 -4.24 -10.71
CA GLY A 5 -1.29 -3.47 -10.67
C GLY A 5 -1.19 -2.15 -9.90
N ARG A 6 -2.25 -1.35 -9.97
CA ARG A 6 -2.36 -0.06 -9.29
C ARG A 6 -2.73 -0.23 -7.81
N ARG A 7 -2.42 0.75 -6.97
CA ARG A 7 -2.83 0.77 -5.55
C ARG A 7 -3.47 2.11 -5.21
N ILE A 8 -4.42 2.08 -4.27
CA ILE A 8 -4.91 3.30 -3.62
C ILE A 8 -3.90 3.68 -2.54
N VAL A 9 -3.43 4.92 -2.59
CA VAL A 9 -2.38 5.41 -1.71
C VAL A 9 -2.72 6.81 -1.21
N ASN A 10 -2.57 7.01 0.10
CA ASN A 10 -2.46 8.34 0.67
C ASN A 10 -1.07 8.89 0.34
N ILE A 11 -1.01 9.81 -0.62
CA ILE A 11 0.24 10.33 -1.18
C ILE A 11 1.11 11.01 -0.12
N PHE A 12 0.50 11.75 0.81
CA PHE A 12 1.24 12.38 1.91
C PHE A 12 1.89 11.33 2.80
N ASN A 13 1.11 10.32 3.22
CA ASN A 13 1.63 9.23 4.04
C ASN A 13 2.77 8.46 3.35
N LEU A 14 2.62 8.19 2.05
CA LEU A 14 3.64 7.46 1.28
C LEU A 14 4.99 8.16 1.35
N PHE A 15 5.03 9.47 1.08
CA PHE A 15 6.29 10.21 1.08
C PHE A 15 6.88 10.37 2.48
N GLU A 16 6.05 10.50 3.52
CA GLU A 16 6.53 10.51 4.91
C GLU A 16 7.12 9.16 5.32
N GLU A 17 6.46 8.04 4.99
CA GLU A 17 6.98 6.70 5.23
C GLU A 17 8.28 6.45 4.48
N ILE A 18 8.42 6.92 3.23
CA ILE A 18 9.67 6.83 2.47
C ILE A 18 10.80 7.60 3.19
N LYS A 19 10.55 8.83 3.65
CA LYS A 19 11.55 9.61 4.42
C LYS A 19 11.95 8.88 5.70
N ASN A 20 10.99 8.28 6.41
CA ASN A 20 11.23 7.56 7.67
C ASN A 20 12.15 6.34 7.51
N ILE A 21 12.21 5.76 6.30
CA ILE A 21 13.06 4.61 6.01
C ILE A 21 14.29 4.97 5.16
N ASP A 22 14.45 6.25 4.80
CA ASP A 22 15.53 6.73 3.95
C ASP A 22 16.87 6.45 4.61
N ASN A 23 17.14 7.04 5.77
CA ASN A 23 18.41 6.85 6.47
C ASN A 23 18.44 5.55 7.25
N HIS A 24 19.49 4.75 7.04
CA HIS A 24 19.69 3.52 7.79
C HIS A 24 21.18 3.11 7.86
N ASP A 25 21.59 2.71 9.06
CA ASP A 25 22.93 2.27 9.40
C ASP A 25 23.23 0.83 8.91
N PRO A 26 24.52 0.43 8.79
CA PRO A 26 25.76 1.14 9.17
C PRO A 26 26.53 1.79 8.01
N PHE A 27 26.02 1.73 6.78
CA PHE A 27 26.74 2.17 5.57
C PHE A 27 26.27 3.52 5.02
N ASP A 28 25.59 4.33 5.85
CA ASP A 28 24.99 5.62 5.43
C ASP A 28 24.17 5.49 4.13
N CYS A 29 23.37 4.41 4.07
CA CYS A 29 22.56 4.08 2.91
C CYS A 29 21.21 4.80 2.95
N SER A 30 20.70 5.15 1.76
CA SER A 30 19.41 5.83 1.57
C SER A 30 18.36 4.94 0.86
N PHE A 31 17.11 5.40 0.74
CA PHE A 31 16.01 4.68 0.09
C PHE A 31 16.33 4.26 -1.35
N LYS A 32 17.22 4.99 -2.06
CA LYS A 32 17.69 4.62 -3.40
C LYS A 32 18.31 3.22 -3.47
N ASN A 33 18.84 2.72 -2.35
CA ASN A 33 19.48 1.41 -2.25
C ASN A 33 18.49 0.29 -1.90
N MET A 34 17.23 0.64 -1.63
CA MET A 34 16.18 -0.29 -1.23
C MET A 34 15.50 -0.89 -2.47
N ILE A 35 15.33 -2.21 -2.45
CA ILE A 35 14.53 -2.94 -3.43
C ILE A 35 13.26 -3.47 -2.76
N VAL A 36 12.14 -3.42 -3.47
CA VAL A 36 10.90 -4.04 -3.00
C VAL A 36 11.05 -5.55 -3.08
N ILE A 37 10.87 -6.25 -1.95
CA ILE A 37 10.97 -7.72 -1.89
C ILE A 37 9.61 -8.40 -1.70
N GLY A 38 8.57 -7.63 -1.38
CA GLY A 38 7.23 -8.16 -1.24
C GLY A 38 6.20 -7.12 -0.83
N GLU A 39 4.95 -7.54 -0.84
CA GLU A 39 3.79 -6.76 -0.48
C GLU A 39 2.82 -7.62 0.33
N LYS A 40 2.33 -7.08 1.45
CA LYS A 40 1.18 -7.61 2.17
C LYS A 40 -0.02 -6.72 1.92
N ARG A 41 -1.05 -7.27 1.28
CA ARG A 41 -2.32 -6.59 1.02
C ARG A 41 -3.34 -6.90 2.12
N ILE A 42 -4.06 -5.88 2.57
CA ILE A 42 -5.16 -5.94 3.54
C ILE A 42 -6.31 -5.13 2.94
N GLY A 43 -7.06 -5.74 2.04
CA GLY A 43 -7.98 -5.02 1.16
C GLY A 43 -7.24 -4.03 0.26
N PHE A 44 -7.70 -2.77 0.23
CA PHE A 44 -7.06 -1.67 -0.48
C PHE A 44 -5.81 -1.11 0.21
N LYS A 45 -5.62 -1.40 1.51
CA LYS A 45 -4.37 -1.05 2.21
C LYS A 45 -3.27 -2.03 1.83
N SER A 46 -2.10 -1.49 1.49
CA SER A 46 -0.92 -2.30 1.18
C SER A 46 0.26 -1.92 2.07
N ILE A 47 1.06 -2.92 2.45
CA ILE A 47 2.29 -2.77 3.21
C ILE A 47 3.41 -3.38 2.38
N PHE A 48 4.27 -2.53 1.84
CA PHE A 48 5.42 -2.94 1.05
C PHE A 48 6.60 -3.24 1.96
N THR A 49 7.31 -4.34 1.69
CA THR A 49 8.56 -4.66 2.36
C THR A 49 9.72 -4.37 1.44
N PHE A 50 10.62 -3.52 1.91
CA PHE A 50 11.84 -3.14 1.24
C PHE A 50 13.03 -3.82 1.91
N LYS A 51 14.05 -4.14 1.12
CA LYS A 51 15.34 -4.61 1.59
C LYS A 51 16.45 -3.77 0.99
N CYS A 52 17.35 -3.25 1.81
CA CYS A 52 18.51 -2.53 1.32
C CYS A 52 19.49 -3.53 0.68
N SER A 53 19.94 -3.22 -0.53
CA SER A 53 20.95 -4.00 -1.24
C SER A 53 22.36 -3.89 -0.62
N MET A 54 22.63 -2.83 0.15
CA MET A 54 23.91 -2.60 0.81
C MET A 54 23.94 -3.22 2.22
N CYS A 55 23.18 -2.67 3.18
CA CYS A 55 23.22 -3.11 4.57
C CYS A 55 22.31 -4.32 4.89
N GLN A 56 21.51 -4.79 3.92
CA GLN A 56 20.56 -5.91 4.08
C GLN A 56 19.39 -5.67 5.06
N ILE A 57 19.23 -4.46 5.63
CA ILE A 57 18.11 -4.13 6.52
C ILE A 57 16.78 -4.25 5.78
N LYS A 58 15.74 -4.67 6.51
CA LYS A 58 14.37 -4.70 6.00
C LYS A 58 13.55 -3.60 6.67
N LYS A 59 12.79 -2.87 5.86
CA LYS A 59 11.87 -1.81 6.30
C LYS A 59 10.54 -1.96 5.59
N THR A 60 9.50 -1.35 6.14
CA THR A 60 8.15 -1.40 5.55
C THR A 60 7.63 -0.01 5.29
N VAL A 61 6.83 0.12 4.24
CA VAL A 61 6.11 1.36 3.88
C VAL A 61 4.64 1.03 3.70
N GLY A 62 3.78 1.71 4.44
CA GLY A 62 2.33 1.59 4.32
C GLY A 62 1.72 2.58 3.33
N THR A 63 0.69 2.17 2.58
CA THR A 63 -0.04 3.09 1.69
C THR A 63 -1.04 4.01 2.39
N GLU A 64 -1.27 3.80 3.68
CA GLU A 64 -2.34 4.44 4.46
C GLU A 64 -1.92 4.59 5.92
N ASN A 65 -2.29 5.72 6.53
CA ASN A 65 -2.20 5.96 7.96
C ASN A 65 -3.58 5.90 8.63
N ASN A 66 -3.64 6.21 9.92
CA ASN A 66 -4.88 6.21 10.68
C ASN A 66 -5.48 7.63 10.84
N VAL A 67 -5.13 8.58 9.95
CA VAL A 67 -5.63 9.96 10.02
C VAL A 67 -7.07 10.03 9.51
N PHE A 68 -7.37 9.29 8.44
CA PHE A 68 -8.71 9.19 7.88
C PHE A 68 -9.39 7.89 8.31
N MET A 69 -10.69 7.79 8.00
CA MET A 69 -11.39 6.51 8.08
C MET A 69 -10.62 5.48 7.24
N PRO A 70 -10.41 4.24 7.76
CA PRO A 70 -9.66 3.23 7.03
C PRO A 70 -10.21 3.02 5.62
N ILE A 71 -9.33 3.04 4.61
CA ILE A 71 -9.73 2.99 3.20
C ILE A 71 -10.70 1.86 2.84
N ASN A 72 -10.56 0.68 3.47
CA ASN A 72 -11.47 -0.44 3.25
C ASN A 72 -12.90 -0.11 3.69
N THR A 73 -13.04 0.50 4.87
CA THR A 73 -14.33 0.93 5.41
C THR A 73 -14.92 2.06 4.57
N SER A 74 -14.10 3.05 4.20
CA SER A 74 -14.55 4.16 3.35
C SER A 74 -15.04 3.69 1.99
N ALA A 75 -14.34 2.75 1.35
CA ALA A 75 -14.76 2.19 0.07
C ALA A 75 -16.09 1.43 0.17
N VAL A 76 -16.26 0.60 1.21
CA VAL A 76 -17.51 -0.15 1.43
C VAL A 76 -18.68 0.79 1.70
N ILE A 77 -18.51 1.76 2.61
CA ILE A 77 -19.56 2.74 2.94
C ILE A 77 -19.91 3.60 1.71
N GLY A 78 -18.90 4.05 0.95
CA GLY A 78 -19.11 4.84 -0.25
C GLY A 78 -19.96 4.12 -1.28
N VAL A 79 -19.67 2.83 -1.51
CA VAL A 79 -20.41 1.98 -2.46
C VAL A 79 -21.84 1.71 -1.99
N LEU A 80 -22.04 1.44 -0.69
CA LEU A 80 -23.37 1.25 -0.13
C LEU A 80 -24.23 2.52 -0.26
N ASN A 81 -23.64 3.69 0.00
CA ASN A 81 -24.36 4.97 -0.06
C ASN A 81 -24.82 5.35 -1.47
N ILE A 82 -24.13 4.89 -2.51
CA ILE A 82 -24.56 5.10 -3.91
C ILE A 82 -25.54 4.03 -4.41
N GLY A 83 -26.01 3.13 -3.53
CA GLY A 83 -26.95 2.06 -3.89
C GLY A 83 -26.29 0.86 -4.58
N CYS A 84 -24.96 0.74 -4.48
CA CYS A 84 -24.21 -0.36 -5.06
C CYS A 84 -23.80 -1.40 -4.01
N GLY A 85 -23.42 -2.58 -4.48
CA GLY A 85 -22.92 -3.69 -3.67
C GLY A 85 -21.46 -4.07 -3.96
N TYR A 86 -21.00 -5.11 -3.28
CA TYR A 86 -19.63 -5.61 -3.40
C TYR A 86 -19.24 -5.98 -4.84
N SER A 87 -20.13 -6.63 -5.60
CA SER A 87 -19.83 -7.06 -6.97
C SER A 87 -19.51 -5.87 -7.89
N GLN A 88 -20.25 -4.77 -7.77
CA GLN A 88 -20.03 -3.56 -8.56
C GLN A 88 -18.73 -2.85 -8.15
N LEU A 89 -18.42 -2.80 -6.85
CA LEU A 89 -17.10 -2.33 -6.39
C LEU A 89 -15.98 -3.17 -7.01
N GLN A 90 -16.11 -4.50 -7.00
CA GLN A 90 -15.10 -5.39 -7.55
C GLN A 90 -14.90 -5.17 -9.06
N GLU A 91 -15.98 -4.97 -9.81
CA GLU A 91 -15.94 -4.70 -11.25
C GLU A 91 -15.21 -3.39 -11.57
N VAL A 92 -15.58 -2.29 -10.91
CA VAL A 92 -14.92 -0.98 -11.10
C VAL A 92 -13.43 -1.06 -10.77
N MET A 93 -13.08 -1.68 -9.65
CA MET A 93 -11.69 -1.79 -9.21
C MET A 93 -10.86 -2.70 -10.13
N SER A 94 -11.46 -3.77 -10.66
CA SER A 94 -10.82 -4.64 -11.64
C SER A 94 -10.56 -3.91 -12.96
N ALA A 95 -11.52 -3.10 -13.42
CA ALA A 95 -11.36 -2.26 -14.62
C ALA A 95 -10.22 -1.23 -14.47
N MET A 96 -9.96 -0.77 -13.25
CA MET A 96 -8.84 0.12 -12.93
C MET A 96 -7.53 -0.62 -12.61
N GLU A 97 -7.50 -1.96 -12.67
CA GLU A 97 -6.37 -2.80 -12.28
C GLU A 97 -5.91 -2.56 -10.84
N VAL A 98 -6.84 -2.23 -9.94
CA VAL A 98 -6.60 -2.08 -8.51
C VAL A 98 -7.10 -3.34 -7.81
N PRO A 99 -6.23 -4.08 -7.09
CA PRO A 99 -6.67 -5.25 -6.33
C PRO A 99 -7.74 -4.93 -5.30
N THR A 100 -8.71 -5.83 -5.18
CA THR A 100 -9.92 -5.61 -4.41
C THR A 100 -9.85 -6.21 -3.00
N ILE A 101 -10.90 -5.97 -2.20
CA ILE A 101 -11.03 -6.54 -0.87
C ILE A 101 -11.35 -8.03 -1.00
N HIS A 102 -10.35 -8.88 -0.79
CA HIS A 102 -10.59 -10.32 -0.63
C HIS A 102 -11.08 -10.59 0.80
N ILE A 103 -12.35 -10.97 0.93
CA ILE A 103 -12.86 -11.62 2.13
C ILE A 103 -12.42 -13.09 2.03
N LYS A 104 -11.55 -13.52 2.94
CA LYS A 104 -11.24 -14.95 3.13
C LYS A 104 -12.27 -15.57 4.06
#